data_AF-A2SRF9-F1
#
_entry.id   AF-A2SRF9-F1
#
_cell.length_a   1.000
_cell.length_b   1.000
_cell.length_c   1.000
_cell.angle_alpha   90.00
_cell.angle_beta   90.00
_cell.angle_gamma   90.00
#
_symmetry.space_group_name_H-M   'P 1'
#
loop_
_entity.id
_entity.type
_entity.pdbx_description
1 polymer ?
#
loop_
_entity_poly.entity_id
_entity_poly.type
_entity_poly.pdbx_seq_one_letter_code
_entity_poly.pdbx_strand_id
1 'polypeptide(L)' 'MDRITIRLPPQQVELLEKLVESGEFPTVSEAVRYAVREFLSQRGDRIMRDSDQISTFDARL' A
#
# COMPACT_ATOMS: atom_id res chain seq x y z
N MET A 1 -1.63 -0.95 13.15
CA MET A 1 -1.18 -1.10 11.76
C MET A 1 -0.24 -2.29 11.73
N ASP A 2 -0.53 -3.27 10.86
CA ASP A 2 0.34 -4.42 10.69
C ASP A 2 1.63 -4.03 9.96
N ARG A 3 2.75 -4.66 10.33
CA ARG A 3 4.06 -4.40 9.72
C ARG A 3 4.29 -5.37 8.56
N ILE A 4 4.53 -4.81 7.38
CA ILE A 4 4.83 -5.57 6.17
C ILE A 4 6.27 -5.24 5.74
N THR A 5 7.04 -6.26 5.35
CA THR A 5 8.38 -6.08 4.75
C THR A 5 8.31 -6.49 3.28
N ILE A 6 8.64 -5.58 2.37
CA ILE A 6 8.64 -5.80 0.92
C ILE A 6 10.02 -5.49 0.33
N ARG A 7 10.33 -6.07 -0.82
CA ARG A 7 11.50 -5.68 -1.62
C ARG A 7 11.07 -4.75 -2.73
N LEU A 8 11.71 -3.59 -2.82
CA LEU A 8 11.50 -2.61 -3.88
C LEU A 8 12.78 -2.50 -4.73
N PRO A 9 12.66 -2.26 -6.04
CA PRO A 9 13.79 -1.86 -6.87
C PRO A 9 14.51 -0.65 -6.25
N PRO A 10 15.86 -0.61 -6.31
CA PRO A 10 16.63 0.45 -5.66
C PRO A 10 16.27 1.85 -6.18
N GLN A 11 15.94 1.96 -7.47
CA GLN A 11 15.51 3.23 -8.07
C GLN A 11 14.22 3.76 -7.44
N GLN A 12 13.30 2.87 -7.04
CA GLN A 12 12.05 3.27 -6.40
C GLN A 12 12.28 3.72 -4.95
N VAL A 13 13.20 3.08 -4.24
CA VAL A 13 13.59 3.49 -2.89
C VAL A 13 14.20 4.90 -2.92
N GLU A 14 15.12 5.16 -3.86
CA GLU A 14 15.74 6.47 -4.02
C GLU A 14 14.72 7.58 -4.33
N LEU A 15 13.72 7.28 -5.18
CA LEU A 15 12.64 8.23 -5.44
C LEU A 15 11.79 8.51 -4.20
N LEU A 16 11.48 7.48 -3.39
CA LEU A 16 10.76 7.67 -2.13
C LEU A 16 11.57 8.49 -1.11
N GLU A 17 12.88 8.31 -1.07
CA GLU A 17 13.78 9.11 -0.22
C GLU A 17 13.77 10.59 -0.66
N LYS A 18 13.82 10.87 -1.97
CA LYS A 18 13.71 12.25 -2.50
C LYS A 18 12.41 12.95 -2.13
N LEU A 19 11.29 12.23 -2.06
CA LEU A 19 10.01 12.77 -1.60
C LEU A 19 10.03 13.16 -0.11
N VAL A 20 10.87 12.50 0.69
CA VAL A 20 11.07 12.86 2.09
C VAL A 20 12.04 14.04 2.20
N GLU A 21 13.13 14.02 1.43
CA GLU A 21 14.11 15.10 1.38
C GLU A 21 13.50 16.43 0.91
N SER A 22 12.54 16.38 -0.03
CA SER A 22 11.80 17.57 -0.47
C SER A 22 10.81 18.11 0.58
N GLY A 23 10.54 17.35 1.63
CA GLY A 23 9.55 17.67 2.66
C GLY A 23 8.10 17.37 2.26
N GLU A 24 7.87 16.71 1.11
CA GLU A 24 6.52 16.34 0.66
C GLU A 24 5.89 15.27 1.57
N PHE A 25 6.71 14.33 2.05
CA PHE A 25 6.31 13.35 3.05
C PHE A 25 7.24 13.34 4.25
N PRO A 26 6.72 13.10 5.46
CA PRO A 26 7.56 13.09 6.67
C PRO A 26 8.45 11.84 6.77
N THR A 27 8.07 10.73 6.14
CA THR A 27 8.84 9.48 6.10
C THR A 27 8.54 8.67 4.84
N VAL A 28 9.45 7.76 4.47
CA VAL A 28 9.21 6.79 3.38
C VAL A 28 7.97 5.94 3.65
N SER A 29 7.71 5.59 4.92
CA SER A 29 6.53 4.80 5.30
C SER A 29 5.22 5.53 5.02
N GLU A 30 5.18 6.85 5.21
CA GLU A 30 4.02 7.67 4.87
C GLU A 30 3.82 7.80 3.36
N ALA A 31 4.89 8.03 2.61
CA ALA A 31 4.82 8.07 1.14
C ALA A 31 4.29 6.75 0.57
N VAL A 32 4.77 5.61 1.06
CA VAL A 32 4.29 4.28 0.67
C VAL A 32 2.82 4.07 1.07
N ARG A 33 2.43 4.44 2.30
CA ARG A 33 1.03 4.34 2.74
C ARG A 33 0.10 5.18 1.88
N TYR A 34 0.51 6.38 1.49
CA TYR A 34 -0.26 7.23 0.58
C TYR A 34 -0.43 6.56 -0.80
N ALA A 35 0.67 6.10 -1.40
CA ALA A 35 0.63 5.42 -2.70
C ALA A 35 -0.26 4.16 -2.69
N VAL A 36 -0.18 3.34 -1.63
CA VAL A 36 -1.03 2.15 -1.48
C VAL A 36 -2.50 2.54 -1.34
N ARG A 37 -2.82 3.57 -0.55
CA ARG A 37 -4.19 4.05 -0.39
C ARG A 37 -4.76 4.54 -1.71
N GLU A 38 -4.03 5.37 -2.44
CA GLU A 38 -4.45 5.89 -3.75
C GLU A 38 -4.67 4.75 -4.74
N PHE A 39 -3.75 3.78 -4.78
CA PHE A 39 -3.87 2.60 -5.63
C PHE A 39 -5.11 1.75 -5.32
N LEU A 40 -5.41 1.54 -4.04
CA LEU A 40 -6.59 0.79 -3.60
C LEU A 40 -7.89 1.56 -3.85
N SER A 41 -7.92 2.86 -3.56
CA SER A 41 -9.07 3.73 -3.81
C SER A 41 -9.44 3.76 -5.29
N GLN A 42 -8.45 3.90 -6.19
CA GLN A 42 -8.66 3.88 -7.64
C GLN A 42 -9.13 2.50 -8.16
N ARG A 43 -8.92 1.42 -7.41
CA ARG A 43 -9.29 0.04 -7.77
C ARG A 43 -10.47 -0.52 -6.94
N GLY A 44 -11.10 0.33 -6.11
CA GLY A 44 -12.05 -0.05 -5.06
C GLY A 44 -13.21 -0.94 -5.52
N ASP A 45 -13.69 -0.74 -6.74
CA ASP A 45 -14.83 -1.50 -7.27
C ASP A 45 -14.52 -2.97 -7.60
N ARG A 46 -13.24 -3.33 -7.77
CA ARG A 46 -12.85 -4.73 -8.03
C ARG A 46 -12.48 -5.46 -6.76
N ILE A 47 -11.84 -4.79 -5.81
CA ILE A 47 -11.28 -5.43 -4.60
C ILE A 47 -12.37 -5.73 -3.56
N MET A 48 -13.40 -4.88 -3.40
CA MET A 48 -14.52 -5.17 -2.49
C MET A 48 -15.25 -6.48 -2.86
N ARG A 49 -15.38 -6.77 -4.17
CA ARG A 49 -15.98 -8.02 -4.67
C ARG A 49 -15.17 -9.27 -4.33
N ASP A 50 -13.85 -9.14 -4.20
CA ASP A 50 -12.95 -10.25 -3.88
C ASP A 50 -12.82 -10.44 -2.35
N SER A 51 -12.88 -9.35 -1.55
CA SER A 51 -12.86 -9.44 -0.09
C SER A 51 -14.10 -10.12 0.50
N ASP A 52 -15.29 -9.91 -0.11
CA ASP A 52 -16.51 -10.65 0.28
C ASP A 52 -16.40 -12.15 0.02
N GLN A 53 -15.61 -12.55 -0.97
CA GLN A 53 -15.32 -13.97 -1.21
C GLN A 53 -14.34 -14.52 -0.17
N ILE A 54 -13.28 -13.79 0.17
CA ILE A 54 -12.26 -14.24 1.15
C ILE A 54 -12.87 -14.45 2.54
N SER A 55 -13.72 -13.52 3.02
CA SER A 55 -14.42 -13.67 4.31
C SER A 55 -15.44 -14.81 4.31
N THR A 56 -15.99 -15.17 3.14
CA THR A 56 -16.87 -16.34 2.97
C THR A 56 -16.11 -17.68 3.02
N PHE A 57 -14.79 -17.69 2.76
CA PHE A 57 -13.95 -18.88 2.85
C PHE A 57 -13.49 -19.18 4.29
N ASP A 58 -13.16 -18.16 5.09
CA ASP A 58 -12.76 -18.34 6.50
C ASP A 58 -13.91 -18.83 7.40
N ALA A 59 -15.16 -18.58 7.03
CA ALA A 59 -16.33 -19.03 7.80
C ALA A 59 -16.71 -20.51 7.60
N ARG A 60 -15.95 -21.28 6.80
CA ARG A 60 -16.26 -22.68 6.45
C ARG A 60 -15.19 -23.70 6.88
N LEU A 61 -14.21 -23.31 7.70
CA LEU A 61 -13.17 -24.20 8.24
C LEU A 61 -13.29 -24.40 9.75
#